data_AF-A0A368GNB7-F1
#
_entry.id   AF-A0A368GNB7-F1
#
_cell.length_a   1.000
_cell.length_b   1.000
_cell.length_c   1.000
_cell.angle_alpha   90.00
_cell.angle_beta   90.00
_cell.angle_gamma   90.00
#
_symmetry.space_group_name_H-M   'P 1'
#
loop_
_entity.id
_entity.type
_entity.pdbx_description
1 polymer ?
#
loop_
_entity_poly.entity_id
_entity_poly.type
_entity_poly.pdbx_seq_one_letter_code
_entity_poly.pdbx_strand_id
1 'polypeptide(L)'
;MSLTFGDVTFAKIEVELETDYPKGAGCVMFRDREAFVAAIASRFVPLNFGEHLKQIELQPYLMRLVDCDICQTMKTRNFCPKLRCLKFMCDMCWKQAHVDMPEHQPQVRSPPLRSRDRR
;
A
#
# COMPACT_ATOMS: atom_id res chain seq x y z
N MET A 1 -8.36 7.57 -23.56
CA MET A 1 -7.00 7.83 -23.04
C MET A 1 -6.74 6.84 -21.92
N SER A 2 -5.67 6.05 -22.00
CA SER A 2 -5.23 5.18 -20.91
C SER A 2 -4.48 6.01 -19.87
N LEU A 3 -4.92 5.99 -18.61
CA LEU A 3 -4.22 6.64 -17.51
C LEU A 3 -2.96 5.84 -17.17
N THR A 4 -1.79 6.48 -17.18
CA THR A 4 -0.50 5.84 -16.89
C THR A 4 0.25 6.65 -15.83
N PHE A 5 0.73 5.99 -14.78
CA PHE A 5 1.48 6.64 -13.69
C PHE A 5 3.00 6.54 -13.85
N GLY A 6 3.49 5.50 -14.52
CA GLY A 6 4.92 5.24 -14.74
C GLY A 6 5.20 3.76 -14.98
N ASP A 7 6.49 3.41 -15.06
CA ASP A 7 6.94 2.04 -15.30
C ASP A 7 6.57 1.10 -14.15
N VAL A 8 5.94 -0.03 -14.50
CA VAL A 8 5.65 -1.12 -13.57
C VAL A 8 6.75 -2.16 -13.65
N THR A 9 7.35 -2.51 -12.51
CA THR A 9 8.39 -3.54 -12.40
C THR A 9 7.83 -4.88 -11.95
N PHE A 10 6.69 -4.86 -11.27
CA PHE A 10 6.03 -6.07 -10.76
C PHE A 10 4.53 -5.87 -10.68
N ALA A 11 3.78 -6.91 -11.05
CA ALA A 11 2.33 -6.98 -10.84
C ALA A 11 1.95 -8.39 -10.39
N LYS A 12 1.04 -8.49 -9.42
CA LYS A 12 0.55 -9.76 -8.89
C LYS A 12 -0.92 -9.67 -8.51
N ILE A 13 -1.70 -10.67 -8.91
CA ILE A 13 -3.06 -10.87 -8.41
C ILE A 13 -2.99 -11.51 -7.02
N GLU A 14 -3.76 -10.99 -6.08
CA GLU A 14 -3.87 -11.59 -4.76
C GLU A 14 -4.80 -12.80 -4.80
N VAL A 15 -4.34 -13.90 -4.24
CA VAL A 15 -5.05 -15.17 -4.20
C VAL A 15 -5.28 -15.64 -2.76
N GLU A 16 -6.29 -16.49 -2.57
CA GLU A 16 -6.49 -17.28 -1.37
C GLU A 16 -5.38 -18.30 -1.18
N LEU A 17 -4.93 -18.48 0.07
CA LEU A 17 -3.79 -19.36 0.36
C LEU A 17 -4.11 -20.84 0.17
N GLU A 18 -5.38 -21.23 0.33
CA GLU A 18 -5.80 -22.64 0.29
C GLU A 18 -6.21 -23.11 -1.10
N THR A 19 -6.71 -22.19 -1.94
CA THR A 19 -7.37 -22.51 -3.21
C THR A 19 -6.68 -21.88 -4.41
N ASP A 20 -5.72 -20.98 -4.19
CA ASP A 20 -5.13 -20.08 -5.20
C ASP A 20 -6.19 -19.27 -5.99
N TYR A 21 -7.41 -19.14 -5.46
CA TYR A 21 -8.49 -18.43 -6.13
C TYR A 21 -8.31 -16.91 -6.00
N PRO A 22 -8.54 -16.10 -7.06
CA PRO A 22 -8.40 -14.64 -7.01
C PRO A 22 -9.34 -13.98 -6.00
N LYS A 23 -8.78 -13.10 -5.16
CA LYS A 23 -9.53 -12.35 -4.13
C LYS A 23 -10.21 -11.08 -4.66
N GLY A 24 -10.05 -10.76 -5.94
CA GLY A 24 -10.50 -9.49 -6.51
C GLY A 24 -9.60 -8.30 -6.14
N ALA A 25 -8.36 -8.56 -5.71
CA ALA A 25 -7.36 -7.54 -5.42
C ALA A 25 -6.03 -7.88 -6.12
N GLY A 26 -5.19 -6.87 -6.28
CA GLY A 26 -3.86 -7.02 -6.88
C GLY A 26 -2.88 -6.01 -6.32
N CYS A 27 -1.60 -6.33 -6.45
CA CYS A 27 -0.49 -5.49 -6.05
C CYS A 27 0.34 -5.12 -7.27
N VAL A 28 0.76 -3.86 -7.34
CA VAL A 28 1.64 -3.32 -8.39
C VAL A 28 2.81 -2.62 -7.71
N MET A 29 4.03 -2.83 -8.21
CA MET A 29 5.20 -2.05 -7.83
C MET A 29 5.68 -1.22 -9.01
N PHE A 30 5.88 0.06 -8.77
CA PHE A 30 6.45 0.99 -9.74
C PHE A 30 7.97 1.02 -9.61
N ARG A 31 8.64 1.38 -10.72
CA ARG A 31 10.08 1.64 -10.73
C ARG A 31 10.43 2.85 -9.85
N ASP A 32 9.66 3.93 -10.03
CA ASP A 32 9.95 5.24 -9.44
C ASP A 32 8.95 5.61 -8.35
N ARG A 33 9.43 6.35 -7.35
CA ARG A 33 8.61 6.79 -6.21
C ARG A 33 7.52 7.77 -6.65
N GLU A 34 7.80 8.60 -7.63
CA GLU A 34 6.89 9.61 -8.17
C GLU A 34 5.65 8.95 -8.80
N ALA A 35 5.85 7.86 -9.54
CA ALA A 35 4.78 7.06 -10.11
C ALA A 35 3.89 6.44 -9.02
N PHE A 36 4.50 5.91 -7.95
CA PHE A 36 3.76 5.41 -6.79
C PHE A 36 2.94 6.52 -6.11
N VAL A 37 3.54 7.69 -5.84
CA VAL A 37 2.85 8.82 -5.22
C VAL A 37 1.68 9.31 -6.09
N ALA A 38 1.87 9.43 -7.40
CA ALA A 38 0.83 9.84 -8.34
C ALA A 38 -0.33 8.83 -8.37
N ALA A 39 -0.02 7.53 -8.36
CA ALA A 39 -1.03 6.47 -8.31
C ALA A 39 -1.87 6.55 -7.03
N ILE A 40 -1.25 6.65 -5.85
CA ILE A 40 -1.96 6.77 -4.58
C ILE A 40 -2.76 8.07 -4.50
N ALA A 41 -2.24 9.17 -5.04
CA ALA A 41 -2.95 10.45 -5.08
C ALA A 41 -4.21 10.40 -5.94
N SER A 42 -4.22 9.61 -7.02
CA SER A 42 -5.41 9.41 -7.84
C SER A 42 -6.55 8.72 -7.09
N ARG A 43 -6.22 7.87 -6.09
CA ARG A 43 -7.13 7.07 -5.25
C ARG A 43 -8.03 6.08 -5.99
N PHE A 44 -8.70 6.51 -7.05
CA PHE A 44 -9.53 5.68 -7.90
C PHE A 44 -9.10 5.79 -9.36
N VAL A 45 -9.13 4.66 -10.06
CA VAL A 45 -8.79 4.59 -11.49
C VAL A 45 -9.90 3.84 -12.22
N PRO A 46 -10.46 4.42 -13.30
CA PRO A 46 -11.38 3.69 -14.16
C PRO A 46 -10.58 2.72 -15.05
N LEU A 47 -10.95 1.44 -15.02
CA LEU A 47 -10.55 0.45 -16.00
C LEU A 47 -11.71 0.17 -16.94
N ASN A 48 -11.40 0.17 -18.23
CA ASN A 48 -12.34 -0.15 -19.29
C ASN A 48 -11.99 -1.52 -19.88
N PHE A 49 -12.93 -2.45 -19.83
CA PHE A 49 -12.88 -3.77 -20.43
C PHE A 49 -13.98 -3.91 -21.49
N GLY A 50 -13.88 -3.11 -22.55
CA GLY A 50 -14.87 -3.08 -23.64
C GLY A 50 -16.19 -2.46 -23.16
N GLU A 51 -17.19 -3.31 -22.90
CA GLU A 51 -18.51 -2.88 -22.43
C GLU A 51 -18.55 -2.62 -20.92
N HIS A 52 -17.53 -3.08 -20.18
CA HIS A 52 -17.49 -2.96 -18.72
C HIS A 52 -16.56 -1.85 -18.27
N LEU A 53 -17.13 -0.83 -17.62
CA LEU A 53 -16.37 0.15 -16.86
C LEU A 53 -16.33 -0.28 -15.39
N LYS A 54 -15.13 -0.45 -14.84
CA LYS A 54 -14.90 -0.70 -13.41
C LYS A 54 -14.05 0.40 -12.83
N GLN A 55 -14.33 0.77 -11.59
CA GLN A 55 -13.49 1.70 -10.84
C GLN A 55 -12.72 0.90 -9.79
N ILE A 56 -11.41 1.04 -9.80
CA ILE A 56 -10.52 0.36 -8.85
C ILE A 56 -9.99 1.38 -7.87
N GLU A 57 -10.00 1.03 -6.58
CA GLU A 57 -9.34 1.81 -5.53
C GLU A 57 -7.86 1.42 -5.45
N LEU A 58 -7.00 2.43 -5.39
CA LEU A 58 -5.57 2.30 -5.17
C LEU A 58 -5.25 2.62 -3.72
N GLN A 59 -4.57 1.69 -3.05
CA GLN A 59 -4.15 1.84 -1.66
C GLN A 59 -2.67 1.50 -1.53
N PRO A 60 -1.94 2.17 -0.61
CA PRO A 60 -0.55 1.83 -0.33
C PRO A 60 -0.42 0.39 0.18
N TYR A 61 0.59 -0.33 -0.33
CA TYR A 61 0.87 -1.67 0.17
C TYR A 61 1.60 -1.61 1.52
N LEU A 62 1.00 -2.22 2.54
CA LEU A 62 1.60 -2.27 3.88
C LEU A 62 2.55 -3.46 4.01
N MET A 63 3.84 -3.16 4.13
CA MET A 63 4.90 -4.13 4.37
C MET A 63 4.86 -4.63 5.83
N ARG A 64 5.27 -5.89 6.06
CA ARG A 64 5.20 -6.52 7.40
C ARG A 64 6.19 -5.94 8.40
N LEU A 65 7.41 -5.64 7.95
CA LEU A 65 8.48 -5.08 8.76
C LEU A 65 9.54 -4.53 7.80
N VAL A 66 9.87 -3.25 7.94
CA VAL A 66 10.86 -2.54 7.10
C VAL A 66 11.74 -1.65 7.97
N ASP A 67 12.83 -1.16 7.43
CA ASP A 67 13.60 -0.09 8.07
C ASP A 67 12.81 1.22 8.06
N CYS A 68 12.97 2.02 9.11
CA CYS A 68 12.42 3.36 9.17
C CYS A 68 12.97 4.22 8.02
N ASP A 69 12.10 4.84 7.22
CA ASP A 69 12.51 5.68 6.09
C ASP A 69 13.26 6.96 6.51
N ILE A 70 13.21 7.31 7.81
CA ILE A 70 13.84 8.51 8.36
C ILE A 70 15.21 8.21 8.95
N CYS A 71 15.30 7.28 9.91
CA CYS A 71 16.56 6.98 10.60
C CYS A 71 17.31 5.76 10.06
N GLN A 72 16.67 4.93 9.24
CA GLN A 72 17.22 3.70 8.65
C GLN A 72 17.86 2.71 9.63
N THR A 73 17.61 2.89 10.94
CA THR A 73 18.27 2.12 12.02
C THR A 73 17.29 1.18 12.71
N MET A 74 16.06 1.65 12.93
CA MET A 74 15.01 0.90 13.63
C MET A 74 14.08 0.24 12.63
N LYS A 75 13.73 -1.02 12.87
CA LYS A 75 12.65 -1.69 12.15
C LYS A 75 11.29 -1.14 12.62
N THR A 76 10.35 -1.01 11.70
CA THR A 76 8.99 -0.51 11.96
C THR A 76 7.96 -1.20 11.09
N ARG A 77 6.69 -1.11 11.53
CA ARG A 77 5.50 -1.50 10.77
C ARG A 77 4.56 -0.33 10.55
N ASN A 78 4.83 0.82 11.17
CA ASN A 78 3.95 1.97 11.18
C ASN A 78 4.12 2.74 9.87
N PHE A 79 3.05 2.82 9.10
CA PHE A 79 3.00 3.56 7.85
C PHE A 79 2.07 4.76 7.99
N CYS A 80 2.49 5.94 7.53
CA CYS A 80 1.60 7.08 7.44
C CYS A 80 0.95 7.14 6.05
N PRO A 81 -0.38 6.95 5.91
CA PRO A 81 -1.05 6.89 4.61
C PRO A 81 -1.30 8.26 3.98
N LYS A 82 -1.08 9.34 4.72
CA LYS A 82 -1.30 10.71 4.25
C LYS A 82 -0.24 11.05 3.21
N LEU A 83 -0.65 11.59 2.06
CA LEU A 83 0.25 11.92 0.92
C LEU A 83 1.44 12.80 1.31
N ARG A 84 1.27 13.70 2.31
CA ARG A 84 2.35 14.54 2.85
C ARG A 84 3.50 13.73 3.45
N CYS A 85 3.20 12.54 3.98
CA CYS A 85 4.18 11.66 4.62
C CYS A 85 4.50 10.46 3.73
N LEU A 86 3.50 9.60 3.49
CA LEU A 86 3.55 8.38 2.66
C LEU A 86 4.84 7.55 2.87
N LYS A 87 5.13 7.23 4.12
CA LYS A 87 6.40 6.63 4.58
C LYS A 87 6.21 5.72 5.79
N PHE A 88 7.15 4.79 5.97
CA PHE A 88 7.32 3.99 7.17
C PHE A 88 8.20 4.71 8.18
N MET A 89 7.74 4.84 9.43
CA MET A 89 8.45 5.55 10.50
C MET A 89 8.46 4.74 11.79
N CYS A 90 9.59 4.68 12.51
CA CYS A 90 9.60 4.14 13.87
C CYS A 90 8.90 5.11 14.84
N ASP A 91 8.58 4.66 16.05
CA ASP A 91 7.82 5.46 17.02
C ASP A 91 8.49 6.81 17.35
N MET A 92 9.83 6.84 17.42
CA MET A 92 10.57 8.07 17.71
C MET A 92 10.44 9.08 16.56
N CYS A 93 10.72 8.64 15.32
CA CYS A 93 10.59 9.49 14.14
C CYS A 93 9.14 9.91 13.89
N TRP A 94 8.16 9.03 14.21
CA TRP A 94 6.75 9.37 14.12
C TRP A 94 6.39 10.54 15.02
N LYS A 95 6.74 10.45 16.31
CA LYS A 95 6.46 11.51 17.29
C LYS A 95 7.07 12.84 16.88
N GLN A 96 8.30 12.84 16.38
CA GLN A 96 8.98 14.05 15.92
C GLN A 96 8.35 14.64 14.65
N ALA A 97 7.98 13.79 13.69
CA ALA A 97 7.41 14.24 12.43
C ALA A 97 5.94 14.68 12.55
N HIS A 98 5.18 14.19 13.54
CA HIS A 98 3.73 14.40 13.66
C HIS A 98 3.30 15.14 14.93
N VAL A 99 4.17 15.98 15.52
CA VAL A 99 3.83 16.76 16.72
C VAL A 99 2.54 17.56 16.55
N ASP A 100 2.39 18.24 15.40
CA ASP A 100 1.26 19.12 15.11
C ASP A 100 0.29 18.54 14.06
N MET A 101 0.26 17.21 13.90
CA MET A 101 -0.57 16.52 12.90
C MET A 101 -1.41 15.39 13.53
N PRO A 102 -2.38 15.72 14.41
CA PRO A 102 -3.16 14.72 15.14
C PRO A 102 -4.06 13.85 14.25
N GLU A 103 -4.40 14.30 13.04
CA GLU A 103 -5.19 13.55 12.06
C GLU A 103 -4.38 12.50 11.29
N HIS A 104 -3.07 12.43 11.51
CA HIS A 104 -2.20 11.40 10.99
C HIS A 104 -2.16 10.24 11.98
N GLN A 105 -2.66 9.08 11.55
CA GLN A 105 -2.63 7.85 12.35
C GLN A 105 -1.81 6.77 11.64
N PRO A 106 -0.98 6.00 12.37
CA PRO A 106 -0.20 4.94 11.79
C PRO A 106 -1.12 3.79 11.35
N GLN A 107 -0.92 3.33 10.13
CA GLN A 107 -1.52 2.09 9.63
C GLN A 107 -0.50 0.97 9.71
N VAL A 108 -0.97 -0.21 10.12
CA VAL A 108 -0.18 -1.45 10.17
C VAL A 108 -0.89 -2.51 9.37
N ARG A 109 -0.11 -3.38 8.70
CA ARG A 109 -0.69 -4.51 7.98
C ARG A 109 -1.42 -5.42 8.96
N SER A 110 -2.69 -5.71 8.72
CA SER A 110 -3.43 -6.71 9.48
C SER A 110 -2.71 -8.06 9.43
N PRO A 111 -2.65 -8.81 10.53
CA PRO A 111 -2.15 -10.18 10.50
C PRO A 111 -3.01 -11.00 9.52
N PRO A 112 -2.41 -11.96 8.80
CA PRO A 112 -3.20 -12.85 7.95
C PRO A 112 -4.29 -13.50 8.79
N LEU A 113 -5.53 -13.52 8.28
CA LEU A 113 -6.62 -14.27 8.89
C LEU A 113 -6.10 -15.69 9.11
N ARG A 114 -6.06 -16.14 10.37
CA ARG A 114 -5.59 -17.49 10.71
C ARG A 114 -6.37 -18.48 9.86
N SER A 115 -5.66 -19.34 9.13
CA SER A 115 -6.25 -20.57 8.60
C SER A 115 -6.96 -21.25 9.77
N ARG A 116 -8.24 -21.60 9.62
CA ARG A 116 -8.92 -22.43 10.62
C ARG A 116 -8.02 -23.64 10.84
N ASP A 117 -7.55 -23.84 12.08
CA ASP A 117 -6.82 -25.04 12.47
C ASP A 117 -7.63 -26.23 11.95
N ARG A 118 -7.08 -26.95 10.96
CA ARG A 118 -7.60 -28.26 10.57
C ARG A 118 -7.43 -29.16 11.79
N ARG A 119 -8.52 -29.34 12.55
CA ARG A 119 -8.70 -30.53 13.37
C ARG A 119 -9.06 -31.70 12.48
#